data_AF-A0AAW9HDY7-F1
#
_entry.id   AF-A0AAW9HDY7-F1
#
_cell.length_a   1.000
_cell.length_b   1.000
_cell.length_c   1.000
_cell.angle_alpha   90.00
_cell.angle_beta   90.00
_cell.angle_gamma   90.00
#
_symmetry.space_group_name_H-M   'P 1'
#
loop_
_entity.id
_entity.type
_entity.pdbx_description
1 polymer ?
#
loop_
_entity_poly.entity_id
_entity_poly.type
_entity_poly.pdbx_seq_one_letter_code
_entity_poly.pdbx_strand_id
1 'polypeptide(L)'
;MSIQLRYAAFSDVGLVRSNNQDGGYASPHLLVVADGMGGAAAGDIASSVTVGHLVAVDDVHAADDLLPLLRRAVEAAHDDMLALVAENPKMAGMGTTCIAMLRASNKLAMVHIGDSRAYLLRDGKLGQVTHDHTLVQYLVDHGRLTPEEAEHHPQRNVIMRALGDTPGEVELDESVREARVGDRWLLCSDGLFGVVAHDTIEHAMYAIPDLHQLGEHLIDLALAAGAPDNVTVILADVIDDAAITSPLPSQPIVVGSAARDYRRPTRGGNSAAAKAATLTRNANAGAGGTSAGTHNDAGNSETPGAANSSSDSTAAPGSAHPKGSAKKNAKSSSATDTGNAGRGSGAGCGNSGAEGAPRARWGARLAVILTVLALAVAGLFGAYRWTQSRYYVANNNGIVTIYQGIPQRLGPLEFSHAAEATDLQVRDLTPVAQDRLATPITRASLREARAVVAALREQKAQNNEPTPAPASASPAPSAPAAPASGAPAPAPGQSTPAPEQPAPAANAPAPANPGENR
;
A
#
# COMPACT_ATOMS: atom_id res chain seq x y z
N MET A 1 1.85 36.43 -9.68
CA MET A 1 2.65 35.80 -10.76
C MET A 1 1.94 34.50 -11.13
N SER A 2 1.72 34.21 -12.41
CA SER A 2 1.23 32.91 -12.82
C SER A 2 2.38 31.91 -12.75
N ILE A 3 2.14 30.77 -12.12
CA ILE A 3 3.09 29.65 -12.07
C ILE A 3 2.47 28.47 -12.78
N GLN A 4 3.32 27.54 -13.22
CA GLN A 4 2.93 26.22 -13.69
C GLN A 4 3.71 25.15 -12.95
N LEU A 5 3.18 23.92 -12.95
CA LEU A 5 3.89 22.75 -12.44
C LEU A 5 4.47 21.98 -13.62
N ARG A 6 5.78 21.77 -13.61
CA ARG A 6 6.41 20.69 -14.37
C ARG A 6 6.42 19.48 -13.45
N TYR A 7 5.89 18.35 -13.88
CA TYR A 7 5.73 17.19 -13.01
C TYR A 7 6.18 15.90 -13.67
N ALA A 8 6.50 14.92 -12.84
CA ALA A 8 6.77 13.54 -13.23
C ALA A 8 6.26 12.60 -12.12
N ALA A 9 5.78 11.42 -12.50
CA ALA A 9 5.25 10.44 -11.56
C ALA A 9 5.80 9.05 -11.90
N PHE A 10 6.15 8.29 -10.85
CA PHE A 10 6.78 6.99 -10.94
C PHE A 10 6.20 6.07 -9.88
N SER A 11 6.05 4.80 -10.20
CA SER A 11 5.66 3.78 -9.24
C SER A 11 6.29 2.44 -9.61
N ASP A 12 6.68 1.64 -8.62
CA ASP A 12 7.21 0.30 -8.76
C ASP A 12 6.65 -0.62 -7.68
N VAL A 13 6.40 -1.89 -8.03
CA VAL A 13 5.89 -2.91 -7.09
C VAL A 13 6.90 -3.18 -5.96
N GLY A 14 8.19 -2.92 -6.19
CA GLY A 14 9.25 -3.33 -5.30
C GLY A 14 9.63 -4.81 -5.46
N LEU A 15 10.52 -5.29 -4.59
CA LEU A 15 11.15 -6.60 -4.76
C LEU A 15 10.49 -7.71 -3.93
N VAL A 16 9.60 -7.37 -3.00
CA VAL A 16 8.99 -8.33 -2.07
C VAL A 16 7.49 -8.53 -2.32
N ARG A 17 6.74 -7.45 -2.54
CA ARG A 17 5.30 -7.47 -2.78
C ARG A 17 4.94 -8.15 -4.12
N SER A 18 3.72 -8.69 -4.19
CA SER A 18 3.21 -9.36 -5.40
C SER A 18 2.39 -8.45 -6.32
N ASN A 19 1.83 -7.38 -5.77
CA ASN A 19 1.01 -6.39 -6.45
C ASN A 19 1.42 -4.99 -6.00
N ASN A 20 1.10 -4.00 -6.82
CA ASN A 20 1.21 -2.59 -6.46
C ASN A 20 -0.12 -2.12 -5.87
N GLN A 21 -0.10 -1.71 -4.60
CA GLN A 21 -1.25 -1.16 -3.89
C GLN A 21 -1.16 0.36 -3.76
N ASP A 22 -0.05 0.98 -4.16
CA ASP A 22 0.05 2.44 -4.25
C ASP A 22 -0.66 2.95 -5.50
N GLY A 23 -1.34 4.09 -5.40
CA GLY A 23 -1.88 4.85 -6.51
C GLY A 23 -1.28 6.24 -6.57
N GLY A 24 -1.07 6.76 -7.78
CA GLY A 24 -0.57 8.12 -7.96
C GLY A 24 -1.16 8.83 -9.17
N TYR A 25 -1.27 10.15 -9.08
CA TYR A 25 -1.76 11.03 -10.14
C TYR A 25 -1.00 12.35 -10.15
N ALA A 26 -0.60 12.81 -11.33
CA ALA A 26 0.04 14.10 -11.50
C ALA A 26 -0.47 14.81 -12.76
N SER A 27 -0.89 16.07 -12.60
CA SER A 27 -1.38 16.94 -13.65
C SER A 27 -0.85 18.37 -13.45
N PRO A 28 -1.19 19.34 -14.33
CA PRO A 28 -0.83 20.75 -14.14
C PRO A 28 -1.45 21.42 -12.90
N HIS A 29 -2.49 20.83 -12.32
CA HIS A 29 -3.21 21.40 -11.17
C HIS A 29 -3.21 20.48 -9.95
N LEU A 30 -3.15 19.16 -10.12
CA LEU A 30 -3.34 18.19 -9.05
C LEU A 30 -2.19 17.19 -8.98
N LEU A 31 -1.68 16.96 -7.77
CA LEU A 31 -0.73 15.90 -7.44
C LEU A 31 -1.33 15.02 -6.33
N VAL A 32 -1.29 13.70 -6.47
CA VAL A 32 -1.88 12.75 -5.50
C VAL A 32 -0.99 11.53 -5.33
N VAL A 33 -0.71 11.16 -4.08
CA VAL A 33 -0.16 9.85 -3.72
C VAL A 33 -1.08 9.20 -2.70
N ALA A 34 -1.41 7.93 -2.91
CA ALA A 34 -2.24 7.13 -2.02
C ALA A 34 -1.63 5.74 -1.85
N ASP A 35 -1.23 5.38 -0.63
CA ASP A 35 -0.66 4.07 -0.29
C ASP A 35 -1.77 3.16 0.26
N GLY A 36 -2.12 2.16 -0.53
CA GLY A 36 -3.24 1.27 -0.27
C GLY A 36 -2.87 0.14 0.68
N MET A 37 -3.55 0.07 1.82
CA MET A 37 -3.43 -0.99 2.81
C MET A 37 -4.68 -1.89 2.86
N GLY A 38 -4.46 -3.13 3.25
CA GLY A 38 -5.53 -4.10 3.45
C GLY A 38 -5.16 -5.49 2.97
N GLY A 39 -5.95 -6.48 3.38
CA GLY A 39 -5.77 -7.89 2.98
C GLY A 39 -5.88 -8.12 1.47
N ALA A 40 -6.08 -9.38 1.06
CA ALA A 40 -6.06 -9.81 -0.34
C ALA A 40 -6.77 -8.84 -1.30
N ALA A 41 -5.99 -8.06 -2.07
CA ALA A 41 -6.41 -7.09 -3.09
C ALA A 41 -7.44 -6.03 -2.62
N ALA A 42 -7.41 -5.64 -1.34
CA ALA A 42 -8.22 -4.53 -0.84
C ALA A 42 -7.50 -3.18 -1.00
N GLY A 43 -6.19 -3.14 -0.76
CA GLY A 43 -5.41 -1.89 -0.81
C GLY A 43 -5.33 -1.24 -2.21
N ASP A 44 -5.19 -2.03 -3.27
CA ASP A 44 -5.18 -1.52 -4.65
C ASP A 44 -6.51 -0.89 -5.06
N ILE A 45 -7.63 -1.41 -4.53
CA ILE A 45 -8.95 -0.81 -4.70
C ILE A 45 -9.04 0.50 -3.92
N ALA A 46 -8.61 0.52 -2.66
CA ALA A 46 -8.67 1.70 -1.80
C ALA A 46 -7.93 2.91 -2.40
N SER A 47 -6.68 2.71 -2.80
CA SER A 47 -5.86 3.76 -3.40
C SER A 47 -6.40 4.18 -4.77
N SER A 48 -6.88 3.25 -5.60
CA SER A 48 -7.48 3.57 -6.89
C SER A 48 -8.80 4.35 -6.77
N VAL A 49 -9.66 4.02 -5.81
CA VAL A 49 -10.90 4.76 -5.53
C VAL A 49 -10.56 6.18 -5.11
N THR A 50 -9.65 6.32 -4.15
CA THR A 50 -9.21 7.63 -3.63
C THR A 50 -8.64 8.52 -4.73
N VAL A 51 -7.73 7.99 -5.56
CA VAL A 51 -7.22 8.71 -6.74
C VAL A 51 -8.36 9.07 -7.68
N GLY A 52 -9.30 8.16 -7.94
CA GLY A 52 -10.46 8.42 -8.82
C GLY A 52 -11.32 9.61 -8.39
N HIS A 53 -11.63 9.73 -7.10
CA HIS A 53 -12.39 10.89 -6.58
C HIS A 53 -11.60 12.19 -6.69
N LEU A 54 -10.29 12.15 -6.41
CA LEU A 54 -9.44 13.34 -6.47
C LEU A 54 -9.24 13.82 -7.91
N VAL A 55 -9.13 12.91 -8.87
CA VAL A 55 -9.06 13.27 -10.30
C VAL A 55 -10.27 14.08 -10.75
N ALA A 56 -11.44 13.88 -10.14
CA ALA A 56 -12.65 14.64 -10.49
C ALA A 56 -12.56 16.14 -10.11
N VAL A 57 -11.63 16.52 -9.23
CA VAL A 57 -11.38 17.93 -8.87
C VAL A 57 -10.21 18.55 -9.64
N ASP A 58 -9.58 17.81 -10.57
CA ASP A 58 -8.49 18.32 -11.41
C ASP A 58 -8.99 19.32 -12.48
N ASP A 59 -9.15 20.57 -12.08
CA ASP A 59 -9.57 21.68 -12.94
C ASP A 59 -9.02 23.02 -12.42
N VAL A 60 -9.30 24.11 -13.15
CA VAL A 60 -8.97 25.48 -12.74
C VAL A 60 -9.99 25.99 -11.74
N HIS A 61 -9.55 26.19 -10.50
CA HIS A 61 -10.39 26.68 -9.40
C HIS A 61 -9.91 28.03 -8.84
N ALA A 62 -10.77 28.67 -8.05
CA ALA A 62 -10.36 29.80 -7.21
C ALA A 62 -9.61 29.31 -5.97
N ALA A 63 -8.72 30.15 -5.43
CA ALA A 63 -7.87 29.78 -4.29
C ALA A 63 -8.68 29.41 -3.03
N ASP A 64 -9.81 30.09 -2.80
CA ASP A 64 -10.65 29.88 -1.61
C ASP A 64 -11.43 28.56 -1.66
N ASP A 65 -11.64 28.00 -2.86
CA ASP A 65 -12.39 26.76 -3.07
C ASP A 65 -11.51 25.51 -2.92
N LEU A 66 -10.18 25.65 -2.93
CA LEU A 66 -9.24 24.54 -3.02
C LEU A 66 -9.38 23.52 -1.88
N LEU A 67 -9.32 23.97 -0.62
CA LEU A 67 -9.43 23.08 0.54
C LEU A 67 -10.84 22.44 0.63
N PRO A 68 -11.95 23.19 0.51
CA PRO A 68 -13.28 22.60 0.46
C PRO A 68 -13.47 21.56 -0.66
N LEU A 69 -12.83 21.73 -1.82
CA LEU A 69 -12.88 20.75 -2.91
C LEU A 69 -12.12 19.47 -2.56
N LEU A 70 -10.87 19.60 -2.10
CA LEU A 70 -10.04 18.47 -1.68
C LEU A 70 -10.70 17.68 -0.55
N ARG A 71 -11.17 18.37 0.50
CA ARG A 71 -11.87 17.76 1.63
C ARG A 71 -13.06 16.92 1.19
N ARG A 72 -13.97 17.51 0.41
CA ARG A 72 -15.16 16.81 -0.10
C ARG A 72 -14.81 15.61 -0.98
N ALA A 73 -13.76 15.72 -1.80
CA ALA A 73 -13.32 14.61 -2.63
C ALA A 73 -12.76 13.44 -1.79
N VAL A 74 -12.00 13.75 -0.73
CA VAL A 74 -11.46 12.74 0.19
C VAL A 74 -12.55 12.11 1.05
N GLU A 75 -13.50 12.90 1.56
CA GLU A 75 -14.67 12.41 2.31
C GLU A 75 -15.55 11.52 1.42
N ALA A 76 -15.80 11.90 0.17
CA ALA A 76 -16.54 11.06 -0.77
C ALA A 76 -15.82 9.72 -1.05
N ALA A 77 -14.49 9.74 -1.19
CA ALA A 77 -13.72 8.51 -1.34
C ALA A 77 -13.82 7.62 -0.09
N HIS A 78 -13.80 8.22 1.10
CA HIS A 78 -13.98 7.51 2.35
C HIS A 78 -15.35 6.81 2.43
N ASP A 79 -16.42 7.54 2.13
CA ASP A 79 -17.79 7.02 2.13
C ASP A 79 -17.96 5.88 1.11
N ASP A 80 -17.42 6.03 -0.10
CA ASP A 80 -17.46 5.00 -1.14
C ASP A 80 -16.68 3.75 -0.72
N MET A 81 -15.52 3.91 -0.04
CA MET A 81 -14.79 2.78 0.52
C MET A 81 -15.58 2.04 1.60
N LEU A 82 -16.24 2.77 2.51
CA LEU A 82 -17.09 2.15 3.53
C LEU A 82 -18.28 1.41 2.91
N ALA A 83 -18.88 1.96 1.85
CA ALA A 83 -19.95 1.30 1.12
C ALA A 83 -19.46 -0.01 0.47
N LEU A 84 -18.28 -0.01 -0.16
CA LEU A 84 -17.67 -1.21 -0.73
C LEU A 84 -17.41 -2.31 0.31
N VAL A 85 -16.91 -1.95 1.49
CA VAL A 85 -16.70 -2.90 2.59
C VAL A 85 -18.03 -3.45 3.12
N ALA A 86 -19.06 -2.61 3.19
CA ALA A 86 -20.40 -3.03 3.62
C ALA A 86 -21.04 -4.02 2.63
N GLU A 87 -20.85 -3.81 1.33
CA GLU A 87 -21.32 -4.72 0.27
C GLU A 87 -20.51 -6.02 0.21
N ASN A 88 -19.20 -5.93 0.48
CA ASN A 88 -18.30 -7.07 0.43
C ASN A 88 -17.43 -7.16 1.70
N PRO A 89 -17.91 -7.87 2.75
CA PRO A 89 -17.18 -8.01 4.01
C PRO A 89 -15.79 -8.65 3.90
N LYS A 90 -15.44 -9.24 2.75
CA LYS A 90 -14.08 -9.76 2.49
C LYS A 90 -13.04 -8.63 2.29
N MET A 91 -13.50 -7.41 2.02
CA MET A 91 -12.68 -6.21 1.93
C MET A 91 -12.52 -5.52 3.29
N ALA A 92 -12.92 -6.16 4.40
CA ALA A 92 -12.70 -5.60 5.73
C ALA A 92 -11.20 -5.31 5.97
N GLY A 93 -10.92 -4.13 6.53
CA GLY A 93 -9.57 -3.60 6.68
C GLY A 93 -9.00 -2.99 5.39
N MET A 94 -9.85 -2.69 4.40
CA MET A 94 -9.51 -1.85 3.25
C MET A 94 -9.24 -0.43 3.74
N GLY A 95 -8.09 0.11 3.41
CA GLY A 95 -7.84 1.52 3.62
C GLY A 95 -6.69 2.04 2.79
N THR A 96 -6.48 3.35 2.84
CA THR A 96 -5.36 3.98 2.12
C THR A 96 -4.91 5.24 2.84
N THR A 97 -3.62 5.55 2.72
CA THR A 97 -3.13 6.91 2.97
C THR A 97 -3.57 7.82 1.83
N CYS A 98 -3.46 9.13 2.03
CA CYS A 98 -3.64 10.09 0.97
C CYS A 98 -2.84 11.36 1.24
N ILE A 99 -2.06 11.80 0.26
CA ILE A 99 -1.63 13.19 0.12
C ILE A 99 -2.19 13.68 -1.20
N ALA A 100 -2.90 14.80 -1.17
CA ALA A 100 -3.32 15.49 -2.38
C ALA A 100 -2.97 16.96 -2.30
N MET A 101 -2.45 17.50 -3.41
CA MET A 101 -2.07 18.90 -3.55
C MET A 101 -2.71 19.50 -4.79
N LEU A 102 -3.55 20.52 -4.60
CA LEU A 102 -4.27 21.21 -5.67
C LEU A 102 -3.78 22.66 -5.79
N ARG A 103 -3.54 23.09 -7.02
CA ARG A 103 -3.00 24.41 -7.35
C ARG A 103 -4.07 25.32 -7.92
N ALA A 104 -4.18 26.52 -7.37
CA ALA A 104 -4.79 27.67 -8.04
C ALA A 104 -3.83 28.85 -8.04
N SER A 105 -3.55 29.39 -9.22
CA SER A 105 -2.60 30.51 -9.38
C SER A 105 -1.27 30.20 -8.69
N ASN A 106 -0.85 31.01 -7.70
CA ASN A 106 0.37 30.83 -6.88
C ASN A 106 0.11 30.15 -5.53
N LYS A 107 -1.08 29.57 -5.31
CA LYS A 107 -1.43 28.86 -4.08
C LYS A 107 -1.47 27.36 -4.32
N LEU A 108 -0.94 26.62 -3.35
CA LEU A 108 -1.04 25.17 -3.25
C LEU A 108 -1.80 24.84 -1.97
N ALA A 109 -2.98 24.26 -2.12
CA ALA A 109 -3.69 23.64 -1.02
C ALA A 109 -3.28 22.17 -0.94
N MET A 110 -3.09 21.67 0.27
CA MET A 110 -2.69 20.29 0.52
C MET A 110 -3.59 19.69 1.61
N VAL A 111 -4.03 18.47 1.38
CA VAL A 111 -4.66 17.60 2.38
C VAL A 111 -3.81 16.36 2.57
N HIS A 112 -3.73 15.87 3.81
CA HIS A 112 -2.91 14.73 4.17
C HIS A 112 -3.58 13.86 5.25
N ILE A 113 -3.47 12.55 5.08
CA ILE A 113 -3.81 11.52 6.05
C ILE A 113 -2.93 10.28 5.82
N GLY A 114 -2.52 9.62 6.90
CA GLY A 114 -1.59 8.49 6.85
C GLY A 114 -0.13 8.90 7.05
N ASP A 115 0.78 8.09 6.56
CA ASP A 115 2.24 8.21 6.76
C ASP A 115 3.02 8.43 5.47
N SER A 116 2.36 8.50 4.31
CA SER A 116 2.99 9.03 3.09
C SER A 116 3.48 10.46 3.33
N ARG A 117 4.57 10.86 2.67
CA ARG A 117 5.25 12.14 2.98
C ARG A 117 5.28 13.09 1.80
N ALA A 118 5.14 14.39 2.10
CA ALA A 118 5.46 15.46 1.18
C ALA A 118 6.68 16.23 1.66
N TYR A 119 7.63 16.47 0.76
CA TYR A 119 8.82 17.27 0.99
C TYR A 119 8.87 18.47 0.05
N LEU A 120 9.41 19.57 0.55
CA LEU A 120 9.70 20.79 -0.20
C LEU A 120 11.19 21.07 -0.17
N LEU A 121 11.83 21.08 -1.33
CA LEU A 121 13.17 21.61 -1.52
C LEU A 121 13.06 23.09 -1.89
N ARG A 122 13.56 23.95 -1.00
CA ARG A 122 13.62 25.40 -1.21
C ARG A 122 14.95 25.94 -0.68
N ASP A 123 15.57 26.83 -1.43
CA ASP A 123 16.86 27.45 -1.07
C ASP A 123 17.96 26.41 -0.73
N GLY A 124 17.92 25.26 -1.41
CA GLY A 124 18.88 24.17 -1.23
C GLY A 124 18.68 23.31 0.02
N LYS A 125 17.56 23.45 0.74
CA LYS A 125 17.21 22.62 1.91
C LYS A 125 15.93 21.85 1.69
N LEU A 126 15.95 20.55 1.96
CA LEU A 126 14.79 19.69 1.93
C LEU A 126 14.09 19.71 3.29
N GLY A 127 12.82 20.11 3.32
CA GLY A 127 11.99 20.06 4.53
C GLY A 127 10.80 19.14 4.33
N GLN A 128 10.53 18.27 5.31
CA GLN A 128 9.26 17.54 5.38
C GLN A 128 8.13 18.52 5.72
N VAL A 129 7.03 18.43 4.98
CA VAL A 129 5.88 19.34 5.08
C VAL A 129 4.68 18.67 5.78
N THR A 130 4.53 17.36 5.62
CA THR A 130 3.49 16.55 6.26
C THR A 130 3.95 16.06 7.63
N HIS A 131 2.99 15.75 8.50
CA HIS A 131 3.23 15.15 9.80
C HIS A 131 2.66 13.73 9.80
N ASP A 132 3.50 12.73 10.04
CA ASP A 132 3.10 11.32 9.88
C ASP A 132 2.04 10.92 10.91
N HIS A 133 0.96 10.30 10.45
CA HIS A 133 -0.06 9.75 11.34
C HIS A 133 0.27 8.33 11.81
N THR A 134 1.47 8.13 12.34
CA THR A 134 1.94 6.82 12.86
C THR A 134 2.00 6.80 14.39
N LEU A 135 1.99 5.59 14.97
CA LEU A 135 2.17 5.40 16.41
C LEU A 135 3.50 5.98 16.90
N VAL A 136 4.58 5.80 16.13
CA VAL A 136 5.89 6.30 16.52
C VAL A 136 5.95 7.81 16.50
N GLN A 137 5.32 8.46 15.53
CA GLN A 137 5.22 9.92 15.49
C GLN A 137 4.44 10.44 16.71
N TYR A 138 3.32 9.80 17.06
CA TYR A 138 2.58 10.13 18.28
C TYR A 138 3.44 10.02 19.54
N LEU A 139 4.26 8.97 19.66
CA LEU A 139 5.16 8.79 20.80
C LEU A 139 6.28 9.85 20.84
N VAL A 140 6.80 10.25 19.68
CA VAL A 140 7.79 11.34 19.56
C VAL A 140 7.18 12.67 20.01
N ASP A 141 5.99 12.99 19.52
CA ASP A 141 5.29 14.24 19.85
C ASP A 141 5.01 14.37 21.36
N HIS A 142 4.81 13.24 22.05
CA HIS A 142 4.59 13.18 23.49
C HIS A 142 5.87 12.99 24.31
N GLY A 143 7.05 13.11 23.69
CA GLY A 143 8.36 12.96 24.34
C GLY A 143 8.56 11.59 24.99
N ARG A 144 7.87 10.56 24.48
CA ARG A 144 8.02 9.16 24.90
C ARG A 144 9.12 8.45 24.13
N LEU A 145 9.46 8.97 22.96
CA LEU A 145 10.48 8.44 22.05
C LEU A 145 11.26 9.60 21.43
N THR A 146 12.53 9.38 21.13
CA THR A 146 13.32 10.30 20.29
C THR A 146 13.09 10.01 18.80
N PRO A 147 13.30 10.99 17.90
CA PRO A 147 13.22 10.75 16.45
C PRO A 147 14.11 9.60 15.97
N GLU A 148 15.31 9.47 16.54
CA GLU A 148 16.29 8.43 16.18
C GLU A 148 15.83 7.03 16.63
N GLU A 149 15.18 6.95 17.80
CA GLU A 149 14.58 5.71 18.29
C GLU A 149 13.33 5.31 17.48
N ALA A 150 12.58 6.28 16.95
CA ALA A 150 11.39 6.05 16.13
C ALA A 150 11.72 5.28 14.84
N GLU A 151 12.85 5.59 14.19
CA GLU A 151 13.29 4.92 12.95
C GLU A 151 13.50 3.42 13.12
N HIS A 152 13.93 2.99 14.30
CA HIS A 152 14.26 1.59 14.59
C HIS A 152 13.14 0.87 15.37
N HIS A 153 12.02 1.53 15.62
CA HIS A 153 10.95 0.99 16.44
C HIS A 153 10.23 -0.18 15.72
N PRO A 154 9.92 -1.30 16.42
CA PRO A 154 9.24 -2.44 15.81
C PRO A 154 7.86 -2.12 15.23
N GLN A 155 7.20 -1.10 15.77
CA GLN A 155 5.86 -0.65 15.36
C GLN A 155 5.88 0.65 14.54
N ARG A 156 6.99 0.97 13.85
CA ARG A 156 7.09 2.21 13.07
C ARG A 156 6.09 2.32 11.91
N ASN A 157 5.67 1.19 11.35
CA ASN A 157 4.68 1.11 10.26
C ASN A 157 3.22 1.03 10.78
N VAL A 158 2.97 1.25 12.08
CA VAL A 158 1.59 1.24 12.60
C VAL A 158 0.96 2.61 12.36
N ILE A 159 0.09 2.69 11.36
CA ILE A 159 -0.68 3.87 11.02
C ILE A 159 -1.87 4.03 11.98
N MET A 160 -2.08 5.25 12.46
CA MET A 160 -3.14 5.62 13.41
C MET A 160 -4.36 6.25 12.70
N ARG A 161 -4.16 6.88 11.54
CA ARG A 161 -5.23 7.49 10.72
C ARG A 161 -5.06 7.08 9.26
N ALA A 162 -6.07 6.43 8.69
CA ALA A 162 -6.13 6.05 7.28
C ALA A 162 -7.57 6.20 6.77
N LEU A 163 -7.73 6.39 5.47
CA LEU A 163 -9.05 6.46 4.84
C LEU A 163 -9.64 5.06 4.73
N GLY A 164 -10.92 4.91 5.05
CA GLY A 164 -11.72 3.70 4.78
C GLY A 164 -11.63 2.62 5.88
N ASP A 165 -10.69 2.76 6.82
CA ASP A 165 -10.45 1.78 7.88
C ASP A 165 -11.57 1.77 8.95
N THR A 166 -11.94 2.93 9.48
CA THR A 166 -12.96 3.06 10.53
C THR A 166 -14.11 3.95 10.08
N PRO A 167 -15.39 3.57 10.31
CA PRO A 167 -16.52 4.45 10.06
C PRO A 167 -16.47 5.70 10.95
N GLY A 168 -16.62 6.88 10.36
CA GLY A 168 -16.67 8.12 11.14
C GLY A 168 -16.26 9.34 10.33
N GLU A 169 -16.04 10.45 11.02
CA GLU A 169 -15.50 11.66 10.41
C GLU A 169 -14.01 11.48 10.11
N VAL A 170 -13.60 11.88 8.91
CA VAL A 170 -12.20 11.85 8.50
C VAL A 170 -11.52 13.12 9.00
N GLU A 171 -10.69 12.97 10.02
CA GLU A 171 -9.78 14.05 10.40
C GLU A 171 -8.69 14.16 9.34
N LEU A 172 -8.60 15.31 8.66
CA LEU A 172 -7.60 15.62 7.64
C LEU A 172 -6.68 16.74 8.13
N ASP A 173 -5.39 16.59 7.83
CA ASP A 173 -4.42 17.66 8.01
C ASP A 173 -4.43 18.55 6.76
N GLU A 174 -4.79 19.82 6.94
CA GLU A 174 -4.97 20.77 5.85
C GLU A 174 -3.98 21.92 5.92
N SER A 175 -3.43 22.31 4.77
CA SER A 175 -2.60 23.50 4.69
C SER A 175 -2.73 24.21 3.35
N VAL A 176 -2.59 25.54 3.36
CA VAL A 176 -2.45 26.35 2.14
C VAL A 176 -1.12 27.06 2.18
N ARG A 177 -0.36 26.96 1.09
CA ARG A 177 0.97 27.53 0.97
C ARG A 177 1.07 28.36 -0.30
N GLU A 178 1.94 29.36 -0.26
CA GLU A 178 2.34 30.07 -1.46
C GLU A 178 3.48 29.32 -2.15
N ALA A 179 3.26 29.01 -3.42
CA ALA A 179 4.23 28.40 -4.31
C ALA A 179 5.14 29.49 -4.89
N ARG A 180 6.45 29.26 -4.80
CA ARG A 180 7.49 30.15 -5.29
C ARG A 180 8.18 29.48 -6.47
N VAL A 181 8.52 30.27 -7.48
CA VAL A 181 9.31 29.80 -8.61
C VAL A 181 10.64 29.25 -8.10
N GLY A 182 11.00 28.05 -8.54
CA GLY A 182 12.18 27.30 -8.09
C GLY A 182 11.91 26.33 -6.95
N ASP A 183 10.71 26.33 -6.36
CA ASP A 183 10.31 25.26 -5.43
C ASP A 183 10.26 23.92 -6.14
N ARG A 184 10.77 22.89 -5.47
CA ARG A 184 10.66 21.50 -5.92
C ARG A 184 9.97 20.66 -4.86
N TRP A 185 8.92 19.98 -5.27
CA TRP A 185 8.09 19.12 -4.43
C TRP A 185 8.36 17.65 -4.72
N LEU A 186 8.31 16.85 -3.66
CA LEU A 186 8.33 15.39 -3.69
C LEU A 186 7.18 14.88 -2.83
N LEU A 187 6.24 14.13 -3.41
CA LEU A 187 5.27 13.32 -2.68
C LEU A 187 5.68 11.85 -2.85
N CYS A 188 5.72 11.09 -1.76
CA CYS A 188 6.12 9.69 -1.82
C CYS A 188 5.44 8.79 -0.78
N SER A 189 5.29 7.51 -1.13
CA SER A 189 4.91 6.45 -0.18
C SER A 189 6.08 6.05 0.73
N ASP A 190 5.79 5.23 1.75
CA ASP A 190 6.78 4.77 2.73
C ASP A 190 7.88 3.89 2.12
N GLY A 191 7.60 3.26 0.99
CA GLY A 191 8.58 2.45 0.27
C GLY A 191 9.79 3.22 -0.24
N LEU A 192 9.74 4.56 -0.33
CA LEU A 192 10.93 5.38 -0.60
C LEU A 192 11.69 5.69 0.69
N PHE A 193 11.09 6.48 1.59
CA PHE A 193 11.78 7.01 2.77
C PHE A 193 12.01 5.96 3.87
N GLY A 194 11.35 4.81 3.79
CA GLY A 194 11.57 3.68 4.69
C GLY A 194 12.88 2.92 4.41
N VAL A 195 13.50 3.13 3.24
CA VAL A 195 14.78 2.49 2.87
C VAL A 195 15.84 3.46 2.36
N VAL A 196 15.45 4.65 1.90
CA VAL A 196 16.36 5.72 1.46
C VAL A 196 16.39 6.82 2.51
N ALA A 197 17.58 7.10 3.05
CA ALA A 197 17.77 8.12 4.09
C ALA A 197 17.47 9.53 3.58
N HIS A 198 17.02 10.40 4.48
CA HIS A 198 16.65 11.79 4.19
C HIS A 198 17.73 12.56 3.43
N ASP A 199 18.98 12.53 3.91
CA ASP A 199 20.12 13.23 3.29
C ASP A 199 20.40 12.75 1.86
N THR A 200 20.12 11.48 1.57
CA THR A 200 20.28 10.92 0.21
C THR A 200 19.20 11.45 -0.72
N ILE A 201 17.95 11.54 -0.23
CA ILE A 201 16.84 12.15 -0.97
C ILE A 201 17.12 13.63 -1.22
N GLU A 202 17.55 14.38 -0.21
CA GLU A 202 17.92 15.79 -0.32
C GLU A 202 19.02 16.00 -1.37
N HIS A 203 20.09 15.20 -1.29
CA HIS A 203 21.19 15.29 -2.25
C HIS A 203 20.71 15.00 -3.68
N ALA A 204 19.91 13.96 -3.89
CA ALA A 204 19.37 13.64 -5.22
C ALA A 204 18.48 14.76 -5.76
N MET A 205 17.56 15.28 -4.95
CA MET A 205 16.65 16.37 -5.34
C MET A 205 17.39 17.66 -5.69
N TYR A 206 18.52 17.93 -5.03
CA TYR A 206 19.37 19.09 -5.34
C TYR A 206 20.25 18.85 -6.58
N ALA A 207 20.88 17.68 -6.70
CA ALA A 207 21.90 17.41 -7.70
C ALA A 207 21.35 17.11 -9.10
N ILE A 208 20.13 16.59 -9.23
CA ILE A 208 19.55 16.13 -10.50
C ILE A 208 18.47 17.12 -10.96
N PRO A 209 18.73 17.98 -11.97
CA PRO A 209 17.75 19.00 -12.37
C PRO A 209 16.56 18.42 -13.15
N ASP A 210 16.78 17.36 -13.92
CA ASP A 210 15.73 16.74 -14.74
C ASP A 210 14.82 15.85 -13.87
N LEU A 211 13.51 16.15 -13.85
CA LEU A 211 12.56 15.42 -13.01
C LEU A 211 12.41 13.95 -13.41
N HIS A 212 12.58 13.63 -14.70
CA HIS A 212 12.45 12.26 -15.14
C HIS A 212 13.63 11.41 -14.65
N GLN A 213 14.85 11.90 -14.85
CA GLN A 213 16.07 11.28 -14.32
C GLN A 213 16.05 11.20 -12.79
N LEU A 214 15.56 12.25 -12.10
CA LEU A 214 15.44 12.26 -10.65
C LEU A 214 14.48 11.15 -10.17
N GLY A 215 13.31 11.03 -10.79
CA GLY A 215 12.33 10.02 -10.38
C GLY A 215 12.81 8.60 -10.66
N GLU A 216 13.43 8.35 -11.82
CA GLU A 216 14.09 7.06 -12.10
C GLU A 216 15.17 6.76 -11.05
N HIS A 217 16.01 7.75 -10.73
CA HIS A 217 17.08 7.58 -9.74
C HIS A 217 16.56 7.28 -8.33
N LEU A 218 15.49 7.95 -7.88
CA LEU A 218 14.88 7.71 -6.56
C LEU A 218 14.30 6.29 -6.46
N ILE A 219 13.66 5.80 -7.51
CA ILE A 219 13.16 4.42 -7.53
C ILE A 219 14.32 3.43 -7.55
N ASP A 220 15.36 3.68 -8.35
CA ASP A 220 16.55 2.82 -8.40
C ASP A 220 17.27 2.76 -7.05
N LEU A 221 17.35 3.87 -6.31
CA LEU A 221 17.88 3.90 -4.95
C LEU A 221 17.06 3.02 -4.00
N ALA A 222 15.72 3.12 -4.05
CA ALA A 222 14.84 2.30 -3.22
C ALA A 222 14.99 0.80 -3.56
N LEU A 223 15.05 0.45 -4.84
CA LEU A 223 15.26 -0.92 -5.31
C LEU A 223 16.64 -1.45 -4.94
N ALA A 224 17.68 -0.62 -5.01
CA ALA A 224 19.03 -0.98 -4.59
C ALA A 224 19.12 -1.23 -3.08
N ALA A 225 18.35 -0.50 -2.28
CA ALA A 225 18.20 -0.70 -0.84
C ALA A 225 17.28 -1.90 -0.48
N GLY A 226 16.67 -2.54 -1.47
CA GLY A 226 15.90 -3.78 -1.31
C GLY A 226 14.39 -3.65 -1.52
N ALA A 227 13.83 -2.44 -1.54
CA ALA A 227 12.40 -2.13 -1.76
C ALA A 227 11.44 -3.23 -1.21
N PRO A 228 11.32 -3.36 0.12
CA PRO A 228 10.43 -4.34 0.73
C PRO A 228 8.95 -4.02 0.49
N ASP A 229 8.65 -2.78 0.09
CA ASP A 229 7.30 -2.30 -0.21
C ASP A 229 7.16 -1.76 -1.63
N ASN A 230 5.91 -1.42 -1.99
CA ASN A 230 5.60 -0.60 -3.16
C ASN A 230 6.24 0.79 -3.00
N VAL A 231 6.75 1.35 -4.10
CA VAL A 231 7.46 2.63 -4.08
C VAL A 231 6.82 3.54 -5.10
N THR A 232 6.23 4.65 -4.64
CA THR A 232 5.59 5.65 -5.49
C THR A 232 6.14 7.02 -5.19
N VAL A 233 6.44 7.77 -6.26
CA VAL A 233 7.10 9.08 -6.22
C VAL A 233 6.46 10.01 -7.22
N ILE A 234 6.03 11.18 -6.76
CA ILE A 234 5.56 12.29 -7.60
C ILE A 234 6.43 13.50 -7.34
N LEU A 235 6.97 14.04 -8.42
CA LEU A 235 7.88 15.18 -8.41
C LEU A 235 7.21 16.35 -9.12
N ALA A 236 7.37 17.56 -8.59
CA ALA A 236 6.90 18.76 -9.27
C ALA A 236 7.83 19.97 -9.04
N ASP A 237 8.22 20.63 -10.11
CA ASP A 237 8.91 21.92 -10.10
C ASP A 237 7.91 23.04 -10.33
N VAL A 238 7.93 24.06 -9.47
CA VAL A 238 7.20 25.30 -9.66
C VAL A 238 8.01 26.20 -10.58
N ILE A 239 7.48 26.46 -11.76
CA ILE A 239 8.13 27.28 -12.79
C ILE A 239 7.29 28.51 -13.09
N ASP A 240 7.97 29.59 -13.49
CA ASP A 240 7.32 30.78 -13.98
C ASP A 240 6.68 30.48 -15.35
N ASP A 241 5.41 30.84 -15.48
CA ASP A 241 4.63 30.73 -16.71
C ASP A 241 5.31 31.48 -17.88
N ALA A 242 5.93 32.63 -17.59
CA ALA A 242 6.66 33.41 -18.59
C ALA A 242 7.99 32.77 -19.05
N ALA A 243 8.53 31.81 -18.28
CA ALA A 243 9.81 31.16 -18.56
C ALA A 243 9.66 29.86 -19.37
N ILE A 244 8.45 29.50 -19.80
CA ILE A 244 8.18 28.27 -20.54
C ILE A 244 8.64 28.42 -21.99
N THR A 245 9.85 27.93 -22.29
CA THR A 245 10.43 27.93 -23.64
C THR A 245 10.11 26.66 -24.43
N SER A 246 9.46 25.66 -23.82
CA SER A 246 9.06 24.39 -24.44
C SER A 246 7.77 23.88 -23.80
N PRO A 247 6.86 23.26 -24.57
CA PRO A 247 5.57 22.81 -24.06
C PRO A 247 5.77 21.82 -22.91
N LEU A 248 5.14 22.10 -21.78
CA LEU A 248 5.09 21.18 -20.65
C LEU A 248 4.13 20.01 -20.95
N PRO A 249 4.27 18.89 -20.22
CA PRO A 249 3.28 17.82 -20.29
C PRO A 249 1.90 18.38 -19.94
N SER A 250 0.98 18.34 -20.89
CA SER A 250 -0.42 18.73 -20.68
C SER A 250 -1.31 17.53 -20.35
N GLN A 251 -0.82 16.31 -20.54
CA GLN A 251 -1.55 15.10 -20.22
C GLN A 251 -1.22 14.65 -18.79
N PRO A 252 -2.25 14.36 -17.97
CA PRO A 252 -2.03 13.77 -16.67
C PRO A 252 -1.30 12.43 -16.74
N ILE A 253 -0.44 12.19 -15.76
CA ILE A 253 0.27 10.94 -15.55
C ILE A 253 -0.40 10.19 -14.41
N VAL A 254 -0.81 8.96 -14.66
CA VAL A 254 -1.39 8.05 -13.65
C VAL A 254 -0.43 6.89 -13.45
N VAL A 255 -0.11 6.55 -12.20
CA VAL A 255 0.83 5.48 -11.83
C VAL A 255 0.23 4.56 -10.76
N GLY A 256 0.83 3.37 -10.62
CA GLY A 256 0.44 2.40 -9.59
C GLY A 256 -0.87 1.68 -9.89
N SER A 257 -1.62 1.34 -8.83
CA SER A 257 -2.93 0.68 -8.84
C SER A 257 -3.96 1.40 -9.71
N ALA A 258 -3.90 2.73 -9.77
CA ALA A 258 -4.79 3.57 -10.56
C ALA A 258 -4.46 3.55 -12.07
N ALA A 259 -3.28 3.07 -12.46
CA ALA A 259 -2.84 3.07 -13.86
C ALA A 259 -3.38 1.87 -14.64
N ARG A 260 -3.48 1.99 -15.97
CA ARG A 260 -3.93 0.89 -16.84
C ARG A 260 -2.95 -0.29 -16.84
N ASP A 261 -1.69 -0.03 -16.56
CA ASP A 261 -0.59 -1.00 -16.46
C ASP A 261 -0.24 -1.36 -15.01
N TYR A 262 -1.19 -1.27 -14.07
CA TYR A 262 -1.00 -1.60 -12.64
C TYR A 262 -0.40 -2.99 -12.33
N ARG A 263 -0.40 -3.90 -13.31
CA ARG A 263 0.23 -5.24 -13.22
C ARG A 263 1.67 -5.30 -13.72
N ARG A 264 2.28 -4.15 -14.02
CA ARG A 264 3.66 -4.10 -14.50
C ARG A 264 4.60 -4.69 -13.44
N PRO A 265 5.46 -5.67 -13.80
CA PRO A 265 6.41 -6.24 -12.85
C PRO A 265 7.47 -5.21 -12.46
N THR A 266 8.09 -5.40 -11.28
CA THR A 266 9.20 -4.55 -10.83
C THR A 266 10.32 -4.45 -11.87
N ARG A 267 10.86 -3.25 -12.06
CA ARG A 267 12.03 -3.04 -12.93
C ARG A 267 13.32 -3.61 -12.31
N GLY A 268 13.32 -3.88 -11.00
CA GLY A 268 14.50 -4.36 -10.25
C GLY A 268 14.98 -5.77 -10.66
N GLY A 269 14.15 -6.52 -11.40
CA GLY A 269 14.55 -7.68 -12.21
C GLY A 269 15.51 -8.66 -11.51
N ASN A 270 16.75 -8.75 -12.02
CA ASN A 270 17.81 -9.69 -11.61
C ASN A 270 18.89 -9.05 -10.72
N SER A 271 18.63 -7.88 -10.13
CA SER A 271 19.62 -7.21 -9.26
C SER A 271 20.03 -8.10 -8.09
N ALA A 272 21.17 -7.82 -7.46
CA ALA A 272 21.60 -8.56 -6.27
C ALA A 272 20.53 -8.50 -5.16
N ALA A 273 19.92 -7.32 -4.98
CA ALA A 273 18.80 -7.11 -4.08
C ALA A 273 17.57 -7.94 -4.50
N ALA A 274 17.22 -7.99 -5.78
CA ALA A 274 16.10 -8.79 -6.28
C ALA A 274 16.33 -10.30 -6.12
N LYS A 275 17.55 -10.77 -6.35
CA LYS A 275 17.96 -12.16 -6.09
C LYS A 275 17.89 -12.48 -4.60
N ALA A 276 18.39 -11.59 -3.74
CA ALA A 276 18.28 -11.74 -2.29
C ALA A 276 16.82 -11.77 -1.83
N ALA A 277 15.98 -10.85 -2.30
CA ALA A 277 14.55 -10.82 -2.01
C ALA A 277 13.84 -12.11 -2.49
N THR A 278 14.19 -12.61 -3.67
CA THR A 278 13.67 -13.89 -4.20
C THR A 278 14.11 -15.07 -3.34
N LEU A 279 15.37 -15.09 -2.90
CA LEU A 279 15.88 -16.11 -1.97
C LEU A 279 15.18 -16.04 -0.62
N THR A 280 14.96 -14.85 -0.06
CA THR A 280 14.20 -14.67 1.19
C THR A 280 12.75 -15.09 1.03
N ARG A 281 12.11 -14.79 -0.11
CA ARG A 281 10.76 -15.23 -0.44
C ARG A 281 10.68 -16.75 -0.56
N ASN A 282 11.66 -17.36 -1.23
CA ASN A 282 11.77 -18.82 -1.37
C ASN A 282 12.20 -19.49 -0.06
N ALA A 283 12.94 -18.82 0.82
CA ALA A 283 13.31 -19.31 2.14
C ALA A 283 12.13 -19.21 3.11
N ASN A 284 11.32 -18.15 3.05
CA ASN A 284 10.06 -18.07 3.79
C ASN A 284 9.02 -19.06 3.24
N ALA A 285 9.02 -19.31 1.93
CA ALA A 285 8.20 -20.37 1.32
C ALA A 285 8.75 -21.78 1.60
N GLY A 286 10.07 -21.94 1.75
CA GLY A 286 10.80 -23.21 1.90
C GLY A 286 11.11 -23.62 3.34
N ALA A 287 11.04 -22.69 4.30
CA ALA A 287 10.94 -22.96 5.73
C ALA A 287 9.61 -23.66 6.08
N GLY A 288 8.65 -23.65 5.13
CA GLY A 288 7.54 -24.58 5.01
C GLY A 288 7.90 -25.90 4.30
N GLY A 289 9.03 -26.52 4.66
CA GLY A 289 9.25 -27.96 4.47
C GLY A 289 10.13 -28.38 3.29
N THR A 290 11.36 -28.78 3.60
CA THR A 290 12.08 -29.82 2.87
C THR A 290 11.87 -31.18 3.56
N SER A 291 11.34 -32.17 2.84
CA SER A 291 11.92 -33.52 2.76
C SER A 291 11.12 -34.46 1.82
N ALA A 292 11.87 -34.96 0.84
CA ALA A 292 11.83 -36.26 0.18
C ALA A 292 10.55 -36.75 -0.55
N GLY A 293 10.71 -36.88 -1.87
CA GLY A 293 9.96 -37.76 -2.75
C GLY A 293 10.76 -38.04 -4.02
N THR A 294 11.63 -39.04 -3.94
CA THR A 294 12.48 -39.56 -5.02
C THR A 294 11.64 -39.98 -6.23
N HIS A 295 11.96 -39.49 -7.42
CA HIS A 295 11.72 -40.24 -8.65
C HIS A 295 12.91 -40.07 -9.59
N ASN A 296 13.66 -41.15 -9.71
CA ASN A 296 14.53 -41.40 -10.85
C ASN A 296 13.67 -41.42 -12.11
N ASP A 297 14.07 -40.68 -13.14
CA ASP A 297 14.10 -41.27 -14.47
C ASP A 297 15.30 -40.75 -15.25
N ALA A 298 16.00 -41.69 -15.86
CA ALA A 298 17.26 -41.53 -16.54
C ALA A 298 17.04 -41.03 -17.98
N GLY A 299 18.01 -40.29 -18.53
CA GLY A 299 18.03 -40.06 -19.98
C GLY A 299 18.91 -38.90 -20.46
N ASN A 300 20.18 -39.21 -20.68
CA ASN A 300 21.16 -38.51 -21.53
C ASN A 300 21.69 -37.12 -21.15
N SER A 301 22.88 -37.17 -20.56
CA SER A 301 23.97 -36.19 -20.70
C SER A 301 24.66 -36.33 -22.05
N GLU A 302 24.82 -35.23 -22.79
CA GLU A 302 26.04 -34.98 -23.56
C GLU A 302 26.52 -33.56 -23.26
N THR A 303 27.72 -33.49 -22.68
CA THR A 303 28.47 -32.28 -22.30
C THR A 303 29.40 -31.82 -23.44
N PRO A 304 30.00 -30.61 -23.34
CA PRO A 304 30.32 -29.73 -24.47
C PRO A 304 31.75 -29.89 -25.00
N GLY A 305 31.96 -29.45 -26.24
CA GLY A 305 33.27 -29.25 -26.85
C GLY A 305 33.50 -27.79 -27.25
N ALA A 306 34.54 -27.18 -26.69
CA ALA A 306 35.05 -25.85 -27.00
C ALA A 306 36.03 -25.86 -28.19
N ALA A 307 36.06 -24.78 -28.97
CA ALA A 307 37.22 -24.16 -29.66
C ALA A 307 36.69 -23.03 -30.57
N ASN A 308 37.08 -21.76 -30.39
CA ASN A 308 38.19 -21.05 -31.06
C ASN A 308 38.15 -21.18 -32.60
N SER A 309 38.31 -20.16 -33.44
CA SER A 309 38.77 -18.76 -33.29
C SER A 309 38.69 -18.08 -34.67
N SER A 310 38.62 -16.74 -34.63
CA SER A 310 39.29 -15.77 -35.52
C SER A 310 38.95 -15.60 -37.01
N SER A 311 38.75 -14.31 -37.34
CA SER A 311 39.17 -13.57 -38.57
C SER A 311 38.44 -13.92 -39.88
N ASP A 312 38.11 -13.01 -40.80
CA ASP A 312 38.52 -11.63 -41.03
C ASP A 312 37.50 -10.97 -41.98
N SER A 313 37.56 -9.64 -41.99
CA SER A 313 37.03 -8.61 -42.90
C SER A 313 36.63 -8.98 -44.34
N THR A 314 35.62 -8.29 -44.89
CA THR A 314 35.81 -7.21 -45.90
C THR A 314 34.50 -6.68 -46.52
N ALA A 315 34.36 -5.35 -46.44
CA ALA A 315 33.89 -4.37 -47.45
C ALA A 315 32.68 -4.62 -48.40
N ALA A 316 31.76 -3.65 -48.38
CA ALA A 316 30.83 -3.24 -49.46
C ALA A 316 31.60 -2.61 -50.67
N PRO A 317 31.00 -2.02 -51.74
CA PRO A 317 29.57 -1.73 -52.06
C PRO A 317 29.17 -1.93 -53.56
N GLY A 318 27.93 -1.54 -53.96
CA GLY A 318 27.68 -0.95 -55.29
C GLY A 318 26.52 -1.44 -56.18
N SER A 319 25.38 -0.73 -56.08
CA SER A 319 24.44 -0.25 -57.13
C SER A 319 23.91 -1.09 -58.32
N ALA A 320 22.59 -0.94 -58.53
CA ALA A 320 21.90 -0.50 -59.76
C ALA A 320 20.92 -1.47 -60.48
N HIS A 321 19.68 -0.98 -60.58
CA HIS A 321 18.53 -1.30 -61.47
C HIS A 321 18.88 -1.40 -62.99
N PRO A 322 18.00 -1.93 -63.91
CA PRO A 322 16.58 -1.50 -64.07
C PRO A 322 15.52 -2.43 -64.73
N LYS A 323 14.24 -1.97 -64.65
CA LYS A 323 13.06 -2.08 -65.58
C LYS A 323 12.54 -3.47 -65.97
N GLY A 324 11.26 -3.80 -66.13
CA GLY A 324 9.95 -3.12 -66.29
C GLY A 324 9.05 -4.18 -67.00
N SER A 325 7.74 -4.32 -66.84
CA SER A 325 6.69 -3.38 -67.28
C SER A 325 5.30 -4.01 -67.07
N ALA A 326 4.32 -3.18 -66.68
CA ALA A 326 2.99 -3.02 -67.29
C ALA A 326 1.98 -4.20 -67.24
N LYS A 327 0.66 -4.05 -67.05
CA LYS A 327 -0.36 -2.96 -67.05
C LYS A 327 -1.69 -3.71 -66.70
N LYS A 328 -2.84 -3.18 -66.30
CA LYS A 328 -3.50 -1.87 -66.46
C LYS A 328 -4.80 -1.88 -65.63
N ASN A 329 -5.08 -0.72 -65.02
CA ASN A 329 -6.32 0.09 -65.06
C ASN A 329 -7.70 -0.52 -64.76
N ALA A 330 -8.67 0.21 -64.20
CA ALA A 330 -8.72 1.52 -63.53
C ALA A 330 -10.20 1.85 -63.23
N LYS A 331 -10.40 2.71 -62.22
CA LYS A 331 -11.30 3.91 -62.22
C LYS A 331 -12.82 3.66 -62.24
N SER A 332 -13.69 4.43 -61.58
CA SER A 332 -13.61 5.78 -61.01
C SER A 332 -14.94 6.12 -60.29
N SER A 333 -14.89 7.01 -59.28
CA SER A 333 -15.79 8.17 -58.98
C SER A 333 -17.32 8.01 -59.03
N SER A 334 -18.18 8.68 -58.25
CA SER A 334 -18.07 9.75 -57.24
C SER A 334 -19.50 10.11 -56.80
N ALA A 335 -19.64 10.52 -55.53
CA ALA A 335 -20.37 11.71 -55.06
C ALA A 335 -21.93 11.82 -55.12
N THR A 336 -22.49 11.95 -53.91
CA THR A 336 -23.52 12.91 -53.40
C THR A 336 -24.96 12.97 -53.93
N ASP A 337 -25.87 12.78 -52.97
CA ASP A 337 -26.88 13.74 -52.46
C ASP A 337 -28.38 13.51 -52.72
N THR A 338 -29.12 13.68 -51.61
CA THR A 338 -30.54 14.06 -51.40
C THR A 338 -31.66 13.57 -52.32
N GLY A 339 -32.80 13.16 -51.72
CA GLY A 339 -34.09 13.24 -52.43
C GLY A 339 -35.26 12.42 -51.89
N ASN A 340 -36.02 13.06 -51.02
CA ASN A 340 -37.31 12.72 -50.40
C ASN A 340 -38.44 12.14 -51.30
N ALA A 341 -39.30 11.33 -50.64
CA ALA A 341 -40.76 11.12 -50.80
C ALA A 341 -41.40 10.56 -52.10
N GLY A 342 -42.34 9.62 -51.89
CA GLY A 342 -43.65 9.70 -52.58
C GLY A 342 -44.26 8.40 -53.11
N ARG A 343 -45.10 7.76 -52.27
CA ARG A 343 -46.38 7.10 -52.56
C ARG A 343 -46.66 6.50 -53.96
N GLY A 344 -47.18 5.26 -53.98
CA GLY A 344 -48.28 4.91 -54.89
C GLY A 344 -48.36 3.46 -55.38
N SER A 345 -49.20 2.66 -54.72
CA SER A 345 -50.20 1.72 -55.27
C SER A 345 -49.88 0.81 -56.47
N GLY A 346 -50.19 -0.49 -56.33
CA GLY A 346 -50.71 -1.28 -57.46
C GLY A 346 -50.35 -2.76 -57.54
N ALA A 347 -51.16 -3.58 -56.84
CA ALA A 347 -51.65 -4.92 -57.19
C ALA A 347 -50.86 -5.88 -58.11
N GLY A 348 -50.66 -7.11 -57.63
CA GLY A 348 -50.41 -8.30 -58.43
C GLY A 348 -50.42 -9.57 -57.58
N CYS A 349 -51.51 -10.35 -57.64
CA CYS A 349 -51.74 -11.59 -56.88
C CYS A 349 -51.13 -12.84 -57.54
N GLY A 350 -50.78 -13.83 -56.68
CA GLY A 350 -50.67 -15.28 -56.98
C GLY A 350 -49.24 -15.77 -57.24
N ASN A 351 -48.69 -16.84 -56.64
CA ASN A 351 -49.29 -17.98 -55.96
C ASN A 351 -48.23 -18.74 -55.11
N SER A 352 -48.70 -19.42 -54.06
CA SER A 352 -48.19 -20.66 -53.44
C SER A 352 -46.76 -20.78 -52.86
N GLY A 353 -46.69 -21.05 -51.55
CA GLY A 353 -45.94 -22.21 -51.04
C GLY A 353 -44.92 -21.97 -49.92
N ALA A 354 -45.10 -22.72 -48.83
CA ALA A 354 -44.16 -23.09 -47.76
C ALA A 354 -44.07 -22.18 -46.52
N GLU A 355 -44.76 -22.63 -45.47
CA GLU A 355 -44.53 -22.30 -44.08
C GLU A 355 -43.10 -22.65 -43.64
N GLY A 356 -42.47 -21.75 -42.88
CA GLY A 356 -41.20 -21.97 -42.21
C GLY A 356 -41.05 -21.03 -41.02
N ALA A 357 -41.60 -21.42 -39.87
CA ALA A 357 -41.47 -20.69 -38.61
C ALA A 357 -40.00 -20.58 -38.14
N PRO A 358 -39.56 -19.46 -37.53
CA PRO A 358 -38.18 -19.29 -37.11
C PRO A 358 -37.91 -20.04 -35.80
N ARG A 359 -37.52 -21.32 -35.88
CA ARG A 359 -36.97 -22.11 -34.76
C ARG A 359 -35.49 -21.77 -34.51
N ALA A 360 -35.17 -20.52 -34.18
CA ALA A 360 -33.76 -20.11 -33.99
C ALA A 360 -33.44 -19.43 -32.64
N ARG A 361 -34.39 -19.38 -31.68
CA ARG A 361 -34.17 -18.69 -30.39
C ARG A 361 -34.22 -19.59 -29.14
N TRP A 362 -34.73 -20.82 -29.25
CA TRP A 362 -34.81 -21.75 -28.12
C TRP A 362 -33.51 -22.52 -27.88
N GLY A 363 -32.82 -22.96 -28.93
CA GLY A 363 -31.52 -23.64 -28.80
C GLY A 363 -30.45 -22.78 -28.15
N ALA A 364 -30.40 -21.48 -28.49
CA ALA A 364 -29.49 -20.53 -27.88
C ALA A 364 -29.80 -20.28 -26.38
N ARG A 365 -31.08 -20.23 -26.00
CA ARG A 365 -31.48 -20.07 -24.59
C ARG A 365 -31.17 -21.31 -23.77
N LEU A 366 -31.37 -22.50 -24.33
CA LEU A 366 -31.03 -23.76 -23.66
C LEU A 366 -29.52 -23.89 -23.46
N ALA A 367 -28.72 -23.48 -24.45
CA ALA A 367 -27.26 -23.47 -24.35
C ALA A 367 -26.78 -22.52 -23.25
N VAL A 368 -27.33 -21.30 -23.15
CA VAL A 368 -26.97 -20.35 -22.08
C VAL A 368 -27.34 -20.91 -20.70
N ILE A 369 -28.53 -21.51 -20.55
CA ILE A 369 -28.96 -22.10 -19.28
C ILE A 369 -28.03 -23.25 -18.87
N LEU A 370 -27.66 -24.12 -19.79
CA LEU A 370 -26.73 -25.23 -19.51
C LEU A 370 -25.33 -24.73 -19.15
N THR A 371 -24.83 -23.68 -19.79
CA THR A 371 -23.54 -23.07 -19.45
C THR A 371 -23.56 -22.43 -18.06
N VAL A 372 -24.63 -21.71 -17.72
CA VAL A 372 -24.80 -21.12 -16.38
C VAL A 372 -24.89 -22.21 -15.32
N LEU A 373 -25.63 -23.30 -15.59
CA LEU A 373 -25.72 -24.44 -14.68
C LEU A 373 -24.37 -25.13 -14.50
N ALA A 374 -23.60 -25.32 -15.58
CA ALA A 374 -22.26 -25.90 -15.52
C ALA A 374 -21.28 -25.02 -14.72
N LEU A 375 -21.34 -23.70 -14.88
CA LEU A 375 -20.55 -22.75 -14.09
C LEU A 375 -20.95 -22.76 -12.61
N ALA A 376 -22.25 -22.86 -12.31
CA ALA A 376 -22.74 -22.97 -10.94
C ALA A 376 -22.26 -24.28 -10.28
N VAL A 377 -22.34 -25.41 -10.99
CA VAL A 377 -21.85 -26.71 -10.51
C VAL A 377 -20.32 -26.68 -10.34
N ALA A 378 -19.57 -26.08 -11.27
CA ALA A 378 -18.12 -25.92 -11.14
C ALA A 378 -17.74 -25.01 -9.96
N GLY A 379 -18.50 -23.93 -9.72
CA GLY A 379 -18.36 -23.07 -8.56
C GLY A 379 -18.66 -23.79 -7.24
N LEU A 380 -19.75 -24.57 -7.20
CA LEU A 380 -20.11 -25.39 -6.03
C LEU A 380 -19.06 -26.47 -5.74
N PHE A 381 -18.54 -27.11 -6.79
CA PHE A 381 -17.49 -28.11 -6.68
C PHE A 381 -16.15 -27.50 -6.27
N GLY A 382 -15.80 -26.31 -6.79
CA GLY A 382 -14.63 -25.55 -6.37
C GLY A 382 -14.72 -25.14 -4.90
N ALA A 383 -15.89 -24.66 -4.45
CA ALA A 383 -16.15 -24.35 -3.05
C ALA A 383 -16.06 -25.60 -2.17
N TYR A 384 -16.67 -26.72 -2.57
CA TYR A 384 -16.60 -28.00 -1.86
C TYR A 384 -15.17 -28.55 -1.78
N ARG A 385 -14.37 -28.42 -2.85
CA ARG A 385 -12.95 -28.81 -2.81
C ARG A 385 -12.11 -27.89 -1.93
N TRP A 386 -12.46 -26.61 -1.86
CA TRP A 386 -11.79 -25.64 -1.00
C TRP A 386 -12.14 -25.84 0.48
N THR A 387 -13.37 -26.27 0.81
CA THR A 387 -13.72 -26.58 2.21
C THR A 387 -13.00 -27.83 2.72
N GLN A 388 -12.72 -28.80 1.84
CA GLN A 388 -12.03 -30.05 2.18
C GLN A 388 -10.51 -29.90 2.42
N SER A 389 -9.92 -28.75 2.11
CA SER A 389 -8.47 -28.50 2.27
C SER A 389 -8.08 -27.88 3.62
N ARG A 390 -9.03 -27.68 4.55
CA ARG A 390 -8.77 -26.99 5.82
C ARG A 390 -8.93 -27.92 7.03
N TYR A 391 -8.08 -27.72 8.02
CA TYR A 391 -8.10 -28.45 9.28
C TYR A 391 -8.21 -27.45 10.43
N TYR A 392 -8.83 -27.81 11.55
CA TYR A 392 -8.82 -26.99 12.75
C TYR A 392 -8.71 -27.81 14.01
N VAL A 393 -8.14 -27.21 15.06
CA VAL A 393 -8.02 -27.83 16.38
C VAL A 393 -9.02 -27.15 17.30
N ALA A 394 -9.85 -27.95 17.96
CA ALA A 394 -10.85 -27.47 18.92
C ALA A 394 -10.96 -28.42 20.12
N ASN A 395 -11.49 -27.88 21.22
CA ASN A 395 -11.86 -28.70 22.38
C ASN A 395 -13.15 -29.47 22.09
N ASN A 396 -13.10 -30.80 22.23
CA ASN A 396 -14.27 -31.67 22.16
C ASN A 396 -14.33 -32.51 23.43
N ASN A 397 -15.34 -32.26 24.28
CA ASN A 397 -15.55 -32.99 25.54
C ASN A 397 -14.31 -33.07 26.47
N GLY A 398 -13.47 -32.02 26.48
CA GLY A 398 -12.28 -31.94 27.32
C GLY A 398 -11.02 -32.55 26.70
N ILE A 399 -11.10 -33.01 25.45
CA ILE A 399 -9.98 -33.59 24.69
C ILE A 399 -9.69 -32.71 23.47
N VAL A 400 -8.41 -32.42 23.23
CA VAL A 400 -7.98 -31.69 22.04
C VAL A 400 -8.22 -32.58 20.81
N THR A 401 -9.07 -32.14 19.89
CA THR A 401 -9.45 -32.93 18.70
C THR A 401 -9.15 -32.15 17.43
N ILE A 402 -8.61 -32.84 16.42
CA ILE A 402 -8.35 -32.28 15.09
C ILE A 402 -9.55 -32.61 14.20
N TYR A 403 -10.15 -31.56 13.64
CA TYR A 403 -11.24 -31.63 12.69
C TYR A 403 -10.76 -31.28 11.28
N GLN A 404 -11.34 -31.92 10.26
CA GLN A 404 -11.18 -31.54 8.87
C GLN A 404 -12.46 -30.87 8.39
N GLY A 405 -12.37 -29.61 7.94
CA GLY A 405 -13.50 -28.81 7.47
C GLY A 405 -13.54 -27.38 8.02
N ILE A 406 -14.72 -26.75 7.94
CA ILE A 406 -14.96 -25.38 8.42
C ILE A 406 -15.77 -25.45 9.73
N PRO A 407 -15.42 -24.68 10.78
CA PRO A 407 -16.11 -24.74 12.09
C PRO A 407 -17.51 -24.11 12.10
N GLN A 408 -18.21 -24.03 10.96
CA GLN A 408 -19.52 -23.39 10.81
C GLN A 408 -20.62 -24.46 10.65
N ARG A 409 -21.72 -24.32 11.40
CA ARG A 409 -22.93 -25.15 11.27
C ARG A 409 -23.96 -24.40 10.41
N LEU A 410 -24.38 -24.97 9.28
CA LEU A 410 -25.54 -24.46 8.52
C LEU A 410 -26.70 -25.46 8.65
N GLY A 411 -27.62 -25.18 9.57
CA GLY A 411 -28.76 -26.06 9.83
C GLY A 411 -28.34 -27.44 10.34
N PRO A 412 -28.93 -28.56 9.86
CA PRO A 412 -28.62 -29.92 10.34
C PRO A 412 -27.32 -30.50 9.75
N LEU A 413 -26.58 -29.76 8.93
CA LEU A 413 -25.39 -30.24 8.24
C LEU A 413 -24.13 -29.80 9.00
N GLU A 414 -23.35 -30.78 9.47
CA GLU A 414 -22.00 -30.57 9.99
C GLU A 414 -21.00 -30.67 8.83
N PHE A 415 -20.29 -29.57 8.53
CA PHE A 415 -19.28 -29.51 7.46
C PHE A 415 -17.86 -29.86 7.95
N SER A 416 -17.78 -30.57 9.08
CA SER A 416 -16.55 -30.99 9.71
C SER A 416 -16.68 -32.42 10.20
N HIS A 417 -15.70 -33.26 9.89
CA HIS A 417 -15.59 -34.58 10.50
C HIS A 417 -14.36 -34.62 11.42
N ALA A 418 -14.48 -35.31 12.56
CA ALA A 418 -13.36 -35.53 13.44
C ALA A 418 -12.34 -36.41 12.71
N ALA A 419 -11.19 -35.82 12.37
CA ALA A 419 -10.13 -36.51 11.63
C ALA A 419 -9.26 -37.32 12.60
N GLU A 420 -8.98 -36.78 13.79
CA GLU A 420 -8.11 -37.42 14.77
C GLU A 420 -8.43 -36.93 16.19
N ALA A 421 -8.75 -37.87 17.10
CA ALA A 421 -8.86 -37.59 18.54
C ALA A 421 -7.49 -37.80 19.19
N THR A 422 -7.00 -36.80 19.93
CA THR A 422 -5.69 -36.91 20.60
C THR A 422 -5.83 -37.43 22.03
N ASP A 423 -4.72 -37.82 22.64
CA ASP A 423 -4.57 -38.24 24.03
C ASP A 423 -4.45 -37.05 25.01
N LEU A 424 -4.55 -35.81 24.52
CA LEU A 424 -4.23 -34.60 25.25
C LEU A 424 -5.49 -33.98 25.88
N GLN A 425 -5.52 -33.97 27.22
CA GLN A 425 -6.63 -33.41 27.98
C GLN A 425 -6.44 -31.90 28.18
N VAL A 426 -7.49 -31.13 27.91
CA VAL A 426 -7.46 -29.66 27.96
C VAL A 426 -7.14 -29.16 29.38
N ARG A 427 -7.57 -29.88 30.41
CA ARG A 427 -7.28 -29.56 31.82
C ARG A 427 -5.79 -29.62 32.21
N ASP A 428 -4.97 -30.32 31.44
CA ASP A 428 -3.53 -30.46 31.70
C ASP A 428 -2.71 -29.35 31.01
N LEU A 429 -3.37 -28.44 30.30
CA LEU A 429 -2.75 -27.32 29.58
C LEU A 429 -2.73 -26.05 30.45
N THR A 430 -1.87 -25.10 30.11
CA THR A 430 -1.82 -23.79 30.77
C THR A 430 -3.14 -23.04 30.64
N PRO A 431 -3.53 -22.18 31.61
CA PRO A 431 -4.75 -21.37 31.52
C PRO A 431 -4.85 -20.56 30.22
N VAL A 432 -3.72 -20.04 29.73
CA VAL A 432 -3.62 -19.31 28.45
C VAL A 432 -3.90 -20.23 27.24
N ALA A 433 -3.44 -21.48 27.26
CA ALA A 433 -3.71 -22.43 26.19
C ALA A 433 -5.17 -22.94 26.22
N GLN A 434 -5.76 -23.06 27.40
CA GLN A 434 -7.17 -23.42 27.58
C GLN A 434 -8.10 -22.35 26.96
N ASP A 435 -7.83 -21.08 27.24
CA ASP A 435 -8.60 -19.94 26.71
C ASP A 435 -8.47 -19.83 25.17
N ARG A 436 -7.24 -20.05 24.64
CA ARG A 436 -7.02 -20.09 23.19
C ARG A 436 -7.72 -21.24 22.47
N LEU A 437 -7.97 -22.37 23.14
CA LEU A 437 -8.71 -23.51 22.58
C LEU A 437 -10.24 -23.32 22.60
N ALA A 438 -10.74 -22.26 23.24
CA ALA A 438 -12.15 -21.86 23.15
C ALA A 438 -12.51 -21.28 21.77
N THR A 439 -11.51 -20.80 21.01
CA THR A 439 -11.68 -20.32 19.63
C THR A 439 -11.04 -21.30 18.65
N PRO A 440 -11.75 -21.78 17.59
CA PRO A 440 -11.21 -22.79 16.68
C PRO A 440 -9.93 -22.33 15.96
N ILE A 441 -8.83 -23.03 16.17
CA ILE A 441 -7.54 -22.70 15.56
C ILE A 441 -7.47 -23.35 14.17
N THR A 442 -7.69 -22.57 13.11
CA THR A 442 -7.67 -23.07 11.73
C THR A 442 -6.24 -23.19 11.18
N ARG A 443 -5.96 -24.26 10.43
CA ARG A 443 -4.67 -24.58 9.81
C ARG A 443 -4.86 -25.09 8.38
N ALA A 444 -3.85 -24.87 7.54
CA ALA A 444 -3.91 -25.19 6.12
C ALA A 444 -3.65 -26.68 5.85
N SER A 445 -3.17 -27.45 6.83
CA SER A 445 -2.89 -28.88 6.68
C SER A 445 -3.01 -29.66 7.99
N LEU A 446 -3.22 -30.98 7.87
CA LEU A 446 -3.20 -31.92 8.99
C LEU A 446 -1.85 -31.92 9.73
N ARG A 447 -0.75 -31.69 9.00
CA ARG A 447 0.61 -31.63 9.56
C ARG A 447 0.78 -30.43 10.48
N GLU A 448 0.26 -29.26 10.09
CA GLU A 448 0.25 -28.06 10.93
C GLU A 448 -0.66 -28.23 12.15
N ALA A 449 -1.84 -28.84 11.98
CA ALA A 449 -2.72 -29.14 13.10
C ALA A 449 -2.03 -30.08 14.13
N ARG A 450 -1.26 -31.07 13.66
CA ARG A 450 -0.43 -31.92 14.53
C ARG A 450 0.73 -31.17 15.17
N ALA A 451 1.34 -30.21 14.49
CA ALA A 451 2.40 -29.37 15.06
C ALA A 451 1.89 -28.51 16.23
N VAL A 452 0.65 -27.99 16.13
CA VAL A 452 -0.01 -27.28 17.24
C VAL A 452 -0.21 -28.21 18.44
N VAL A 453 -0.67 -29.44 18.21
CA VAL A 453 -0.80 -30.45 19.28
C VAL A 453 0.55 -30.81 19.89
N ALA A 454 1.61 -30.90 19.09
CA ALA A 454 2.97 -31.17 19.56
C ALA A 454 3.52 -30.03 20.43
N ALA A 455 3.31 -28.77 20.01
CA ALA A 455 3.69 -27.60 20.81
C ALA A 455 2.94 -27.54 22.14
N LEU A 456 1.64 -27.88 22.15
CA LEU A 456 0.85 -27.99 23.38
C LEU A 456 1.36 -29.10 24.30
N ARG A 457 1.84 -30.22 23.73
CA ARG A 457 2.48 -31.31 24.48
C ARG A 457 3.82 -30.89 25.07
N GLU A 458 4.63 -30.14 24.34
CA GLU A 458 5.93 -29.64 24.81
C GLU A 458 5.77 -28.61 25.91
N GLN A 459 4.80 -27.70 25.79
CA GLN A 459 4.45 -26.74 26.83
C GLN A 459 3.96 -27.45 28.11
N LYS A 460 3.23 -28.56 27.98
CA LYS A 460 2.88 -29.43 29.11
C LYS A 460 4.12 -30.10 29.74
N ALA A 461 5.12 -30.48 28.94
CA ALA A 461 6.35 -31.11 29.44
C ALA A 461 7.25 -30.12 30.19
N GLN A 462 7.43 -28.91 29.67
CA GLN A 462 8.24 -27.85 30.30
C GLN A 462 7.67 -27.38 31.65
N ASN A 463 6.35 -27.40 31.80
CA ASN A 463 5.70 -27.07 33.08
C ASN A 463 5.74 -28.18 34.12
N ASN A 464 6.19 -29.39 33.76
CA ASN A 464 6.29 -30.54 34.66
C ASN A 464 7.74 -30.85 35.11
N GLU A 465 8.74 -30.05 34.73
CA GLU A 465 10.09 -30.20 35.27
C GLU A 465 10.18 -29.65 36.72
N PRO A 466 10.68 -30.43 37.70
CA PRO A 466 10.91 -29.95 39.05
C PRO A 466 12.07 -28.93 39.09
N THR A 467 11.82 -27.77 39.69
CA THR A 467 12.84 -26.74 39.98
C THR A 467 14.09 -27.34 40.66
N PRO A 468 15.33 -27.06 40.19
CA PRO A 468 16.52 -27.44 40.91
C PRO A 468 16.65 -26.60 42.20
N ALA A 469 16.93 -27.27 43.32
CA ALA A 469 17.07 -26.68 44.65
C ALA A 469 18.20 -25.62 44.71
N PRO A 470 18.07 -24.58 45.56
CA PRO A 470 19.08 -23.52 45.67
C PRO A 470 20.37 -24.06 46.30
N ALA A 471 21.49 -23.87 45.61
CA ALA A 471 22.82 -24.20 46.12
C ALA A 471 23.25 -23.26 47.25
N SER A 472 23.95 -23.86 48.21
CA SER A 472 24.30 -23.40 49.55
C SER A 472 25.17 -22.14 49.66
N ALA A 473 25.05 -21.51 50.83
CA ALA A 473 25.72 -20.30 51.31
C ALA A 473 27.23 -20.43 51.60
N SER A 474 27.98 -19.33 51.39
CA SER A 474 29.03 -18.73 52.27
C SER A 474 29.92 -17.71 51.52
N PRO A 475 30.64 -16.78 52.19
CA PRO A 475 30.24 -15.88 53.28
C PRO A 475 30.47 -14.39 52.93
N ALA A 476 29.98 -13.49 53.80
CA ALA A 476 30.02 -12.03 53.64
C ALA A 476 31.41 -11.39 53.81
N PRO A 477 31.72 -10.25 53.15
CA PRO A 477 32.90 -9.45 53.45
C PRO A 477 32.65 -8.47 54.62
N SER A 478 33.69 -8.32 55.43
CA SER A 478 33.74 -7.62 56.71
C SER A 478 33.60 -6.08 56.62
N ALA A 479 33.00 -5.49 57.65
CA ALA A 479 32.89 -4.05 57.86
C ALA A 479 34.25 -3.38 58.20
N PRO A 480 34.45 -2.10 57.87
CA PRO A 480 35.45 -1.26 58.51
C PRO A 480 34.88 -0.47 59.71
N ALA A 481 35.72 -0.35 60.73
CA ALA A 481 35.45 0.24 62.03
C ALA A 481 35.19 1.76 62.04
N ALA A 482 34.39 2.19 63.01
CA ALA A 482 34.29 3.58 63.45
C ALA A 482 35.45 3.97 64.40
N PRO A 483 35.75 5.26 64.55
CA PRO A 483 36.28 5.80 65.79
C PRO A 483 35.25 6.70 66.48
N ALA A 484 35.27 6.65 67.82
CA ALA A 484 34.36 7.36 68.70
C ALA A 484 34.90 8.71 69.18
N SER A 485 33.95 9.55 69.62
CA SER A 485 33.97 10.40 70.83
C SER A 485 34.00 11.92 70.62
N GLY A 486 32.99 12.59 71.19
CA GLY A 486 32.94 14.05 71.38
C GLY A 486 31.54 14.66 71.48
N ALA A 487 30.86 14.50 72.62
CA ALA A 487 29.72 15.34 73.05
C ALA A 487 30.24 16.73 73.53
N PRO A 488 29.44 17.82 73.71
CA PRO A 488 28.05 17.83 74.20
C PRO A 488 27.06 18.84 73.55
N ALA A 489 25.77 18.64 73.86
CA ALA A 489 24.64 19.55 73.59
C ALA A 489 24.66 20.81 74.49
N PRO A 490 23.85 21.88 74.24
CA PRO A 490 22.44 21.84 74.68
C PRO A 490 21.39 22.67 73.86
N ALA A 491 20.14 22.16 73.90
CA ALA A 491 18.85 22.83 74.15
C ALA A 491 18.22 23.91 73.22
N PRO A 492 16.87 24.09 73.25
CA PRO A 492 16.03 24.46 72.11
C PRO A 492 15.26 25.80 72.24
N GLY A 493 14.76 26.33 71.11
CA GLY A 493 13.76 27.42 71.04
C GLY A 493 13.68 28.00 69.61
N GLN A 494 12.55 27.88 68.90
CA GLN A 494 11.39 28.79 68.91
C GLN A 494 11.38 29.77 67.70
N SER A 495 10.30 29.68 66.91
CA SER A 495 9.56 30.75 66.20
C SER A 495 10.08 31.51 64.95
N THR A 496 9.36 31.27 63.83
CA THR A 496 8.73 32.26 62.90
C THR A 496 9.61 33.06 61.88
N PRO A 497 9.05 33.85 60.93
CA PRO A 497 8.86 33.49 59.50
C PRO A 497 9.60 34.42 58.48
N ALA A 498 9.46 34.09 57.17
CA ALA A 498 9.53 34.93 55.95
C ALA A 498 10.71 35.92 55.71
N PRO A 499 11.09 36.10 54.45
CA PRO A 499 11.26 37.48 53.96
C PRO A 499 10.57 37.80 52.64
N GLU A 500 10.31 39.09 52.56
CA GLU A 500 9.58 39.95 51.63
C GLU A 500 10.24 40.14 50.26
N GLN A 501 9.42 40.70 49.36
CA GLN A 501 9.63 41.12 47.95
C GLN A 501 10.90 41.94 47.62
N PRO A 502 11.13 42.18 46.31
CA PRO A 502 10.91 43.55 45.84
C PRO A 502 10.00 43.67 44.60
N ALA A 503 9.33 44.83 44.52
CA ALA A 503 8.37 45.28 43.50
C ALA A 503 8.98 45.49 42.09
N PRO A 504 8.15 45.80 41.07
CA PRO A 504 8.15 47.20 40.65
C PRO A 504 6.78 47.84 40.34
N ALA A 505 6.86 49.17 40.37
CA ALA A 505 5.93 50.28 40.20
C ALA A 505 4.75 50.16 39.21
N ALA A 506 3.68 50.86 39.59
CA ALA A 506 2.49 51.14 38.80
C ALA A 506 2.50 52.56 38.17
N ASN A 507 1.76 52.67 37.06
CA ASN A 507 0.96 53.81 36.57
C ASN A 507 1.60 55.10 36.05
N ALA A 508 1.24 55.44 34.80
CA ALA A 508 0.69 56.75 34.39
C ALA A 508 0.15 56.70 32.94
N PRO A 509 -0.78 57.60 32.54
CA PRO A 509 -1.97 57.21 31.77
C PRO A 509 -2.10 57.79 30.35
N ALA A 510 -3.11 57.29 29.64
CA ALA A 510 -3.62 57.74 28.34
C ALA A 510 -4.15 59.20 28.34
N PRO A 511 -4.24 59.82 27.15
CA PRO A 511 -5.34 60.72 26.86
C PRO A 511 -6.12 60.30 25.61
N ALA A 512 -7.41 60.60 25.68
CA ALA A 512 -8.45 60.35 24.70
C ALA A 512 -8.35 61.27 23.47
N ASN A 513 -8.87 60.73 22.36
CA ASN A 513 -9.19 61.43 21.12
C ASN A 513 -10.50 62.22 21.30
N PRO A 514 -10.62 63.43 20.70
CA PRO A 514 -11.80 63.66 19.85
C PRO A 514 -11.50 64.58 18.64
N GLY A 515 -12.20 64.35 17.52
CA GLY A 515 -12.38 65.41 16.52
C GLY A 515 -12.59 64.97 15.08
N GLU A 516 -13.86 65.00 14.66
CA GLU A 516 -14.35 65.07 13.27
C GLU A 516 -13.83 66.29 12.49
N ASN A 517 -14.11 66.28 11.17
CA ASN A 517 -14.00 67.31 10.12
C ASN A 517 -12.70 67.31 9.29
N ARG A 518 -12.71 66.59 8.16
CA ARG A 518 -13.00 67.18 6.83
C ARG A 518 -13.09 66.14 5.73
#